data_AF-A0A948GIB7-F1
#
_entry.id   AF-A0A948GIB7-F1
#
_cell.length_a   1.000
_cell.length_b   1.000
_cell.length_c   1.000
_cell.angle_alpha   90.00
_cell.angle_beta   90.00
_cell.angle_gamma   90.00
#
_symmetry.space_group_name_H-M   'P 1'
#
loop_
_entity.id
_entity.type
_entity.pdbx_description
1 polymer ?
#
loop_
_entity_poly.entity_id
_entity_poly.type
_entity_poly.pdbx_seq_one_letter_code
_entity_poly.pdbx_strand_id
1 'polypeptide(L)' 'MNWGDFFAMNGYAFYVWGSYGVTVLVFAVEALMARNRRNNILRELRLMRMDMEDNGNGEQA' A
#
# COMPACT_ATOMS: atom_id res chain seq x y z
N MET A 1 -16.29 -6.73 -33.52
CA MET A 1 -17.14 -6.11 -32.48
C MET A 1 -16.41 -4.92 -31.90
N ASN A 2 -17.03 -3.74 -31.89
CA ASN A 2 -16.38 -2.48 -31.52
C ASN A 2 -16.47 -2.27 -30.00
N TRP A 3 -15.35 -1.95 -29.36
CA TRP A 3 -15.32 -1.61 -27.92
C TRP A 3 -16.13 -0.34 -27.63
N GLY A 4 -16.30 0.53 -28.64
CA GLY A 4 -17.13 1.73 -28.55
C GLY A 4 -18.61 1.46 -28.27
N ASP A 5 -19.18 0.36 -28.78
CA ASP A 5 -20.60 0.00 -28.54
C ASP A 5 -20.85 -0.44 -27.09
N PHE A 6 -19.85 -1.05 -26.44
CA PHE A 6 -19.91 -1.42 -25.02
C PHE A 6 -19.91 -0.20 -24.10
N PHE A 7 -19.19 0.87 -24.47
CA PHE A 7 -19.22 2.14 -23.73
C PHE A 7 -20.45 2.99 -24.07
N ALA A 8 -20.98 2.85 -25.30
CA ALA A 8 -22.13 3.62 -25.80
C ALA A 8 -23.50 3.01 -25.44
N MET A 9 -23.58 1.81 -24.84
CA MET A 9 -24.80 1.25 -24.25
C MET A 9 -25.22 2.02 -22.98
N ASN A 10 -25.71 3.25 -23.14
CA ASN A 10 -26.62 3.95 -22.22
C ASN A 10 -26.36 3.77 -20.70
N GLY A 11 -25.13 3.96 -20.23
CA GLY A 11 -24.85 4.18 -18.79
C GLY A 11 -24.52 2.95 -17.93
N TYR A 12 -24.61 1.72 -18.43
CA TYR A 12 -24.26 0.52 -17.65
C TYR A 12 -22.74 0.31 -17.50
N ALA A 13 -21.95 0.74 -18.49
CA ALA A 13 -20.49 0.64 -18.43
C ALA A 13 -19.93 1.40 -17.22
N PHE A 14 -20.47 2.58 -16.91
CA PHE A 14 -20.07 3.38 -15.75
C PHE A 14 -20.38 2.68 -14.41
N TYR A 15 -21.45 1.89 -14.31
CA TYR A 15 -21.76 1.10 -13.11
C TYR A 15 -20.77 -0.05 -12.89
N VAL A 16 -20.41 -0.76 -13.96
CA VAL A 16 -19.43 -1.86 -13.90
C VAL A 16 -18.06 -1.28 -13.55
N TRP A 17 -17.59 -0.30 -14.30
CA TRP A 17 -16.32 0.36 -14.03
C TRP A 17 -16.30 1.06 -12.67
N GLY A 18 -17.42 1.61 -12.20
CA GLY A 18 -17.57 2.15 -10.86
C GLY A 18 -17.43 1.09 -9.78
N SER A 19 -18.09 -0.06 -9.91
CA SER A 19 -18.02 -1.16 -8.93
C SER A 19 -16.62 -1.80 -8.87
N TYR A 20 -15.99 -2.00 -10.03
CA TYR A 20 -14.60 -2.44 -10.12
C TYR A 20 -13.64 -1.39 -9.54
N GLY A 21 -13.89 -0.11 -9.81
CA GLY A 21 -13.15 1.01 -9.24
C GLY A 21 -13.23 1.07 -7.72
N VAL A 22 -14.43 0.89 -7.14
CA VAL A 22 -14.64 0.82 -5.69
C VAL A 22 -13.90 -0.37 -5.09
N THR A 23 -13.95 -1.54 -5.75
CA THR A 23 -13.23 -2.73 -5.29
C THR A 23 -11.71 -2.49 -5.28
N VAL A 24 -11.15 -1.97 -6.38
CA VAL A 24 -9.73 -1.61 -6.47
C VAL A 24 -9.36 -0.53 -5.46
N LEU A 25 -10.25 0.43 -5.20
CA LEU A 25 -10.03 1.50 -4.23
C LEU A 25 -9.93 0.95 -2.80
N VAL A 26 -10.81 0.03 -2.41
CA VAL A 26 -10.73 -0.65 -1.10
C VAL A 26 -9.40 -1.41 -0.97
N PHE A 27 -9.04 -2.20 -1.99
CA PHE A 27 -7.74 -2.89 -2.01
C PHE A 27 -6.55 -1.92 -1.95
N ALA A 28 -6.60 -0.80 -2.66
CA ALA A 28 -5.56 0.21 -2.66
C ALA A 28 -5.41 0.87 -1.28
N VAL A 29 -6.52 1.19 -0.62
CA VAL A 29 -6.52 1.73 0.74
C VAL A 29 -5.90 0.76 1.73
N GLU A 30 -6.31 -0.51 1.72
CA GLU A 30 -5.68 -1.54 2.56
C GLU A 30 -4.19 -1.72 2.23
N ALA A 31 -3.83 -1.77 0.96
CA ALA A 31 -2.44 -1.93 0.52
C ALA A 31 -1.56 -0.75 0.95
N LEU A 32 -2.08 0.48 0.87
CA LEU A 32 -1.38 1.69 1.33
C LEU A 32 -1.20 1.66 2.85
N MET A 33 -2.24 1.29 3.60
CA MET A 33 -2.17 1.19 5.05
C MET A 33 -1.21 0.07 5.51
N ALA A 34 -1.24 -1.08 4.84
CA ALA A 34 -0.32 -2.20 5.07
C ALA A 34 1.12 -1.84 4.69
N ARG A 35 1.33 -1.10 3.60
CA ARG A 35 2.66 -0.60 3.20
C ARG A 35 3.22 0.39 4.23
N ASN A 36 2.41 1.32 4.72
CA ASN A 36 2.84 2.23 5.78
C ASN A 36 3.26 1.47 7.04
N ARG A 37 2.53 0.41 7.40
CA ARG A 37 2.86 -0.41 8.57
C ARG A 37 4.14 -1.20 8.39
N ARG A 38 4.39 -1.74 7.19
CA ARG A 38 5.66 -2.41 6.85
C ARG A 38 6.88 -1.50 6.97
N ASN A 39 6.75 -0.23 6.57
CA ASN A 39 7.85 0.73 6.70
C ASN A 39 8.15 1.07 8.17
N ASN A 40 7.14 1.09 9.05
CA ASN A 40 7.37 1.33 10.48
C ASN A 40 8.13 0.19 11.16
N ILE A 41 7.80 -1.06 10.85
CA ILE A 41 8.46 -2.23 11.47
C ILE A 41 9.94 -2.30 11.06
N LEU A 42 10.25 -2.03 9.78
CA LEU A 42 11.65 -1.99 9.33
C LEU A 42 12.44 -0.82 9.95
N ARG A 43 11.77 0.30 10.24
CA ARG A 43 12.40 1.45 10.90
C ARG A 43 12.71 1.16 12.36
N GLU A 44 11.81 0.46 13.06
CA GLU A 44 11.99 0.06 14.46
C GLU A 44 13.13 -0.95 14.62
N LEU A 45 13.20 -1.96 13.73
CA LEU A 45 14.33 -2.91 13.72
C LEU A 45 15.68 -2.24 13.48
N ARG A 46 15.73 -1.19 12.64
CA ARG A 46 16.96 -0.45 12.38
C ARG A 46 17.41 0.37 13.60
N LEU A 47 16.48 0.92 14.36
CA LEU A 47 16.79 1.66 15.59
C LEU A 47 17.34 0.74 16.68
N MET A 48 16.72 -0.42 16.92
CA MET A 48 17.23 -1.39 17.89
C MET A 48 18.63 -1.92 17.55
N ARG A 49 18.96 -2.05 16.27
CA ARG A 49 20.30 -2.48 15.84
C ARG A 49 21.39 -1.44 16.15
N MET A 50 21.08 -0.16 15.98
CA MET A 50 22.04 0.92 16.28
C MET A 50 22.26 1.09 17.78
N ASP A 51 21.20 0.92 18.60
CA ASP A 51 21.31 1.00 20.07
C ASP A 51 22.23 -0.10 20.65
N MET A 52 22.22 -1.30 20.05
CA MET A 52 23.15 -2.37 20.44
C MET A 52 24.58 -2.15 19.96
N GLU A 53 24.79 -1.56 18.78
CA GLU A 53 26.12 -1.25 18.25
C GLU A 53 26.80 -0.11 19.04
N ASP A 54 26.03 0.85 19.58
CA ASP A 54 26.54 1.98 20.37
C ASP A 54 26.89 1.58 21.83
N ASN A 55 26.02 0.80 22.48
CA ASN A 55 26.21 0.41 23.89
C ASN A 55 27.45 -0.50 24.10
N GLY A 56 27.74 -1.41 23.16
CA GLY A 56 28.93 -2.27 23.23
C GLY A 56 30.26 -1.57 22.94
N ASN A 57 30.22 -0.37 22.37
CA ASN A 57 31.40 0.44 22.06
C ASN A 57 31.71 1.46 23.16
N GLY A 58 30.71 1.84 23.97
CA GLY A 58 30.86 2.73 25.12
C GLY A 58 31.46 2.08 26.37
N GLU A 59 31.33 0.76 26.54
CA GLU A 59 31.93 0.03 27.68
C GLU A 59 33.44 -0.27 27.51
N GLN A 60 34.05 0.08 26.36
CA GLN A 60 35.45 -0.21 26.05
C GLN A 60 36.37 1.03 25.99
N ALA A 61 35.90 2.21 26.39
CA ALA A 61 36.67 3.47 26.43
C ALA A 61 36.87 3.99 27.86
#